data_AF-A0A836IS35-F1
#
_entry.id   AF-A0A836IS35-F1
#
_cell.length_a   1.000
_cell.length_b   1.000
_cell.length_c   1.000
_cell.angle_alpha   90.00
_cell.angle_beta   90.00
_cell.angle_gamma   90.00
#
_symmetry.space_group_name_H-M   'P 1'
#
loop_
_entity.id
_entity.type
_entity.pdbx_description
1 polymer ?
#
loop_
_entity_poly.entity_id
_entity_poly.type
_entity_poly.pdbx_seq_one_letter_code
_entity_poly.pdbx_strand_id
1 'polypeptide(L)'
;MPRAYYKPFTAYEEAFGFHGTRRIAHIMCSVLFGGLLLKCVLLLKYSSVSNPKWTSPLEDDPRYQELMERRLVLAEDLWTQESMRRAMRARRSAPPA
;
A
#
# COMPACT_ATOMS: atom_id res chain seq x y z
N MET A 1 -61.78 -9.24 -14.73
CA MET A 1 -60.35 -9.26 -14.32
C MET A 1 -59.62 -10.21 -15.26
N PRO A 2 -58.58 -9.78 -16.00
CA PRO A 2 -57.89 -10.67 -16.92
C PRO A 2 -57.05 -11.66 -16.09
N ARG A 3 -57.37 -12.96 -16.20
CA ARG A 3 -56.52 -14.02 -15.66
C ARG A 3 -55.25 -14.05 -16.51
N ALA A 4 -54.11 -13.78 -15.89
CA ALA A 4 -52.82 -14.02 -16.53
C ALA A 4 -52.73 -15.52 -16.86
N TYR A 5 -52.88 -15.87 -18.13
CA TYR A 5 -52.58 -17.20 -18.63
C TYR A 5 -51.06 -17.38 -18.52
N TYR A 6 -50.61 -17.94 -17.41
CA TYR A 6 -49.23 -18.40 -17.28
C TYR A 6 -49.06 -19.56 -18.26
N LYS A 7 -48.46 -19.28 -19.42
CA LYS A 7 -48.09 -20.34 -20.37
C LYS A 7 -47.10 -21.23 -19.62
N PRO A 8 -47.40 -22.52 -19.39
CA PRO A 8 -46.44 -23.39 -18.71
C PRO A 8 -45.19 -23.43 -19.59
N PHE A 9 -44.06 -22.98 -19.05
CA PHE A 9 -42.77 -23.18 -19.69
C PHE A 9 -42.62 -24.67 -19.93
N THR A 10 -42.24 -25.04 -21.15
CA THR A 10 -41.95 -26.45 -21.41
C THR A 10 -40.73 -26.85 -20.57
N ALA A 11 -40.68 -28.07 -20.03
CA ALA A 11 -39.54 -28.53 -19.21
C ALA A 11 -38.17 -28.33 -19.90
N TYR A 12 -38.18 -28.27 -21.24
CA TYR A 12 -37.04 -27.92 -22.07
C TYR A 12 -36.58 -26.47 -21.89
N GLU A 13 -37.48 -25.49 -21.85
CA GLU A 13 -37.16 -24.07 -21.64
C GLU A 13 -36.61 -23.81 -20.24
N GLU A 14 -37.14 -24.49 -19.22
CA GLU A 14 -36.59 -24.42 -17.86
C GLU A 14 -35.21 -25.06 -17.76
N ALA A 15 -35.01 -26.23 -18.35
CA ALA A 15 -33.71 -26.91 -18.36
C ALA A 15 -32.65 -26.12 -19.14
N PHE A 16 -32.97 -25.65 -20.35
CA PHE A 16 -32.05 -24.83 -21.14
C PHE A 16 -31.82 -23.45 -20.52
N GLY A 17 -32.86 -22.84 -19.94
CA GLY A 17 -32.75 -21.57 -19.20
C GLY A 17 -31.85 -21.71 -17.98
N PHE A 18 -31.98 -22.80 -17.22
CA PHE A 18 -31.12 -23.10 -16.06
C PHE A 18 -29.68 -23.41 -16.45
N HIS A 19 -29.45 -24.17 -17.52
CA HIS A 19 -28.10 -24.44 -18.02
C HIS A 19 -27.43 -23.20 -18.61
N GLY A 20 -28.19 -22.35 -19.32
CA GLY A 20 -27.71 -21.08 -19.86
C GLY A 20 -27.33 -20.10 -18.75
N THR A 21 -28.21 -19.90 -17.79
CA THR A 21 -27.96 -19.03 -16.62
C THR A 21 -26.79 -19.53 -15.77
N ARG A 22 -26.64 -20.85 -15.57
CA ARG A 22 -25.48 -21.43 -14.89
C ARG A 22 -24.16 -21.12 -15.60
N ARG A 23 -24.11 -21.27 -16.93
CA ARG A 23 -22.90 -20.93 -17.71
C ARG A 23 -22.57 -19.44 -17.62
N ILE A 24 -23.58 -18.57 -17.76
CA ILE A 24 -23.42 -17.12 -17.67
C ILE A 24 -22.92 -16.72 -16.27
N ALA A 25 -23.46 -17.34 -15.21
CA ALA A 25 -23.02 -17.09 -13.83
C ALA A 25 -21.55 -17.44 -13.63
N HIS A 26 -21.07 -18.58 -14.17
CA HIS A 26 -19.66 -18.95 -14.10
C HIS A 26 -18.76 -17.96 -14.87
N ILE A 27 -19.18 -17.50 -16.06
CA ILE A 27 -18.45 -16.51 -16.84
C ILE A 27 -18.36 -15.19 -16.07
N MET A 28 -19.48 -14.67 -15.57
CA MET A 28 -19.50 -13.43 -14.79
C MET A 28 -18.65 -13.54 -13.52
N CYS A 29 -18.74 -14.67 -12.81
CA CYS A 29 -17.90 -14.95 -11.65
C CYS A 29 -16.41 -14.92 -12.01
N SER A 30 -16.03 -15.59 -13.11
CA SER A 30 -14.62 -15.62 -13.56
C SER A 30 -14.09 -14.23 -13.94
N VAL A 31 -14.91 -13.38 -14.56
CA VAL A 31 -14.53 -12.01 -14.94
C VAL A 31 -14.36 -11.14 -13.70
N LEU A 32 -15.29 -11.21 -12.74
CA LEU A 32 -15.21 -10.44 -11.50
C LEU A 32 -14.02 -10.85 -10.63
N PHE A 33 -13.80 -12.16 -10.44
CA PHE A 33 -12.66 -12.66 -9.69
C PHE A 33 -11.33 -12.39 -10.42
N GLY A 34 -11.27 -12.57 -11.74
CA GLY A 34 -10.10 -12.24 -12.54
C GLY A 34 -9.74 -10.77 -12.46
N GLY A 35 -10.74 -9.87 -12.55
CA GLY A 35 -10.55 -8.44 -12.37
C GLY A 35 -10.09 -8.06 -10.96
N LEU A 36 -10.62 -8.73 -9.93
CA LEU A 36 -10.18 -8.53 -8.54
C LEU A 36 -8.72 -8.94 -8.36
N LEU A 37 -8.33 -10.11 -8.87
CA LEU A 37 -6.95 -10.59 -8.83
C LEU A 37 -6.00 -9.65 -9.57
N LEU A 38 -6.38 -9.19 -10.77
CA LEU A 38 -5.61 -8.20 -11.52
C LEU A 38 -5.43 -6.91 -10.72
N LYS A 39 -6.49 -6.40 -10.10
CA LYS A 39 -6.43 -5.22 -9.24
C LYS A 39 -5.49 -5.43 -8.05
N CYS A 40 -5.54 -6.58 -7.39
CA CYS A 40 -4.63 -6.92 -6.29
C CYS A 40 -3.16 -6.93 -6.75
N VAL A 41 -2.87 -7.55 -7.90
CA VAL A 41 -1.50 -7.60 -8.45
C VAL A 41 -1.00 -6.21 -8.84
N LEU A 42 -1.84 -5.40 -9.47
CA LEU A 42 -1.50 -4.02 -9.84
C LEU A 42 -1.27 -3.16 -8.59
N LEU A 43 -2.13 -3.29 -7.58
CA LEU A 43 -1.94 -2.59 -6.31
C LEU A 43 -0.63 -3.01 -5.64
N LEU A 44 -0.29 -4.30 -5.60
CA LEU A 44 0.98 -4.75 -5.02
C LEU A 44 2.20 -4.17 -5.75
N LYS A 45 2.15 -4.08 -7.09
CA LYS A 45 3.28 -3.55 -7.87
C LYS A 45 3.42 -2.03 -7.81
N TYR A 46 2.30 -1.31 -7.91
CA TYR A 46 2.30 0.14 -8.17
C TYR A 46 1.80 0.98 -7.00
N SER A 47 1.26 0.39 -5.94
CA SER A 47 0.91 1.17 -4.74
C SER A 47 2.18 1.61 -4.04
N SER A 48 2.37 2.93 -3.95
CA SER A 48 3.42 3.57 -3.17
C SER A 48 3.37 3.20 -1.68
N VAL A 49 2.19 2.80 -1.19
CA VAL A 49 2.00 2.34 0.20
C VAL A 49 2.52 0.91 0.40
N SER A 50 2.40 0.02 -0.58
CA SER A 50 2.84 -1.39 -0.45
C SER A 50 4.23 -1.67 -1.03
N ASN A 51 4.75 -0.78 -1.89
CA ASN A 51 6.07 -0.93 -2.49
C ASN A 51 6.98 0.25 -2.13
N PRO A 52 7.49 0.30 -0.88
CA PRO A 52 8.38 1.38 -0.42
C PRO A 52 9.71 1.41 -1.19
N LYS A 53 10.05 0.38 -1.98
CA LYS A 53 11.25 0.41 -2.82
C LYS A 53 11.19 1.48 -3.91
N TRP A 54 10.03 2.02 -4.27
CA TRP A 54 9.98 3.05 -5.31
C TRP A 54 10.50 4.42 -4.86
N THR A 55 10.71 4.65 -3.56
CA THR A 55 11.42 5.82 -3.03
C THR A 55 12.94 5.63 -2.95
N SER A 56 13.47 4.44 -3.26
CA SER A 56 14.91 4.14 -3.21
C SER A 56 15.81 4.74 -4.32
N PRO A 57 15.36 5.27 -5.48
CA PRO A 57 16.33 5.72 -6.48
C PRO A 57 17.18 6.91 -6.01
N LEU A 58 16.74 7.64 -4.99
CA LEU A 58 17.53 8.69 -4.35
C LEU A 58 18.49 8.14 -3.27
N GLU A 59 18.06 7.13 -2.50
CA GLU A 59 18.92 6.45 -1.51
C GLU A 59 20.03 5.62 -2.16
N ASP A 60 19.80 5.14 -3.38
CA ASP A 60 20.78 4.43 -4.20
C ASP A 60 21.77 5.38 -4.93
N ASP A 61 21.54 6.70 -4.95
CA ASP A 61 22.47 7.65 -5.56
C ASP A 61 23.71 7.82 -4.65
N PRO A 62 24.93 7.50 -5.11
CA PRO A 62 26.14 7.60 -4.29
C PRO A 62 26.38 9.03 -3.77
N ARG A 63 25.96 10.05 -4.52
CA ARG A 63 26.10 11.46 -4.09
C ARG A 63 25.18 11.80 -2.92
N TYR A 64 24.01 11.17 -2.84
CA TYR A 64 23.09 11.34 -1.73
C TYR A 64 23.63 10.66 -0.47
N GLN A 65 24.24 9.49 -0.61
CA GLN A 65 24.89 8.78 0.49
C GLN A 65 26.05 9.58 1.08
N GLU A 66 26.93 10.13 0.24
CA GLU A 66 28.03 11.01 0.70
C GLU A 66 27.51 12.25 1.45
N LEU A 67 26.42 12.86 0.97
CA LEU A 67 25.79 14.00 1.65
C LEU A 67 25.15 13.59 2.98
N MET A 68 24.57 12.39 3.07
CA MET A 68 23.98 11.86 4.30
C MET A 68 25.07 11.58 5.34
N GLU A 69 26.18 10.99 4.93
CA GLU A 69 27.34 10.76 5.81
C GLU A 69 27.90 12.08 6.35
N ARG A 70 28.04 13.10 5.51
CA ARG A 70 28.46 14.43 5.95
C ARG A 70 27.49 15.05 6.95
N ARG A 71 26.17 14.87 6.75
CA ARG A 71 25.16 15.33 7.71
C ARG A 71 25.29 14.63 9.06
N LEU A 72 25.59 13.34 9.07
CA LEU A 72 25.78 12.57 10.31
C LEU A 72 26.99 13.07 11.09
N VAL A 73 28.14 13.27 10.42
CA VAL A 73 29.34 13.81 11.06
C VAL A 73 29.08 15.19 11.67
N LEU A 74 28.45 16.09 10.91
CA LEU A 74 28.11 17.43 11.42
C LEU A 74 27.12 17.39 12.58
N ALA A 75 26.17 16.47 12.56
CA ALA A 75 25.22 16.30 13.66
C ALA A 75 25.93 15.83 14.94
N GLU A 76 26.90 14.93 14.82
CA GLU A 76 27.71 14.45 15.95
C GLU A 76 28.60 15.58 16.53
N ASP A 77 29.25 16.36 15.67
CA ASP A 77 30.05 17.53 16.09
C ASP A 77 29.20 18.58 16.81
N LEU A 78 28.00 18.88 16.30
CA LEU A 78 27.07 19.81 16.96
C LEU A 78 26.55 19.25 18.28
N TRP A 79 26.25 17.95 18.33
CA TRP A 79 25.79 17.29 19.55
C TRP A 79 26.86 17.30 20.64
N THR A 80 28.11 17.00 20.30
CA THR A 80 29.23 17.04 21.23
C THR A 80 29.47 18.47 21.74
N GLN A 81 29.41 19.48 20.85
CA GLN A 81 29.52 20.89 21.24
C GLN A 81 28.38 21.32 22.19
N GLU A 82 27.14 20.92 21.92
CA GLU A 82 26.00 21.22 22.80
C GLU A 82 26.13 20.54 24.16
N SER A 83 26.56 19.27 24.19
CA SER A 83 26.76 18.51 25.43
C SER A 83 27.82 19.17 26.32
N MET A 84 28.93 19.60 25.73
CA MET A 84 29.99 20.34 26.43
C MET A 84 29.48 21.69 26.94
N ARG A 85 28.67 22.41 26.14
CA ARG A 85 28.05 23.67 26.56
C ARG A 85 27.08 23.48 27.73
N ARG A 86 26.28 22.40 27.73
CA ARG A 86 25.41 22.03 28.86
C ARG A 86 26.23 21.69 30.10
N ALA A 87 27.28 20.88 29.96
CA ALA A 87 28.16 20.52 31.08
C ALA A 87 28.85 21.76 31.70
N MET A 88 29.33 22.70 30.88
CA MET A 88 29.91 23.95 31.36
C MET A 88 28.89 24.84 32.09
N ARG A 89 27.65 24.91 31.59
CA ARG A 89 26.58 25.63 32.29
C ARG A 89 26.28 24.99 33.65
N ALA A 90 26.16 23.67 33.70
CA ALA A 90 25.94 22.93 34.94
C ALA A 90 27.05 23.18 35.98
N ARG A 91 28.31 23.21 35.53
CA ARG A 91 29.46 23.55 36.39
C ARG A 91 29.44 25.00 36.88
N ARG A 92 29.04 25.96 36.03
CA ARG A 92 28.93 27.37 36.42
C ARG A 92 27.76 27.65 37.37
N SER A 93 26.70 26.86 37.28
CA SER A 93 25.54 26.96 38.19
C SER A 93 25.72 26.19 39.50
N ALA A 94 26.79 25.41 39.66
CA ALA A 94 27.11 24.77 40.92
C ALA A 94 27.69 25.82 41.88
N PRO A 95 27.11 26.01 43.08
CA PRO A 95 27.65 26.96 44.04
C PRO A 95 29.05 26.50 44.51
N PRO A 96 30.01 27.43 44.71
CA PRO A 96 31.30 27.08 45.29
C PRO A 96 31.08 26.53 46.70
N ALA A 97 31.74 25.41 46.99
CA ALA A 97 31.76 24.77 48.31
C ALA A 97 32.58 25.58 49.32
#